data_AF-A0A0C3RKQ1-F1
#
_entry.id   AF-A0A0C3RKQ1-F1
#
_cell.length_a   1.000
_cell.length_b   1.000
_cell.length_c   1.000
_cell.angle_alpha   90.00
_cell.angle_beta   90.00
_cell.angle_gamma   90.00
#
_symmetry.space_group_name_H-M   'P 1'
#
loop_
_entity.id
_entity.type
_entity.pdbx_description
1 polymer ?
#
loop_
_entity_poly.entity_id
_entity_poly.type
_entity_poly.pdbx_seq_one_letter_code
_entity_poly.pdbx_strand_id
1 'polypeptide(L)'
;MKKMIFYVIMLSFFIVETGFVVGSKYYDGIVSGIVYDDDELEPLEDVRVVYNDLVVDLTEVDGYYSLTFEGLLEEEVKYYDVKFSKDNYQELIESLKVTGRRFENKDVYMWRE
;
A
#
# COMPACT_ATOMS: atom_id res chain seq x y z
N MET A 1 -22.44 17.32 -0.54
CA MET A 1 -21.94 15.94 -0.70
C MET A 1 -20.44 15.96 -0.42
N LYS A 2 -19.91 14.96 0.28
CA LYS A 2 -18.45 14.79 0.36
C LYS A 2 -17.96 14.17 -0.96
N LYS A 3 -16.81 14.61 -1.45
CA LYS A 3 -16.15 14.04 -2.63
C LYS A 3 -15.63 12.64 -2.32
N MET A 4 -15.46 11.79 -3.34
CA MET A 4 -14.84 10.48 -3.16
C MET A 4 -13.33 10.56 -3.39
N ILE A 5 -12.57 9.88 -2.55
CA ILE A 5 -11.16 9.58 -2.83
C ILE A 5 -11.15 8.39 -3.79
N PHE A 6 -10.51 8.54 -4.94
CA PHE A 6 -10.11 7.42 -5.78
C PHE A 6 -8.63 7.11 -5.54
N TYR A 7 -8.24 5.87 -5.71
CA TYR A 7 -6.87 5.45 -5.40
C TYR A 7 -6.42 4.42 -6.44
N VAL A 8 -5.14 4.49 -6.79
CA VAL A 8 -4.46 3.45 -7.58
C VAL A 8 -3.47 2.78 -6.64
N ILE A 9 -3.80 1.56 -6.19
CA ILE A 9 -3.11 0.90 -5.05
C ILE A 9 -1.62 0.69 -5.31
N MET A 10 -1.16 0.50 -6.54
CA MET A 10 0.22 0.00 -6.72
C MET A 10 0.83 0.36 -8.06
N LEU A 11 1.78 1.30 -8.01
CA LEU A 11 2.69 1.58 -9.13
C LEU A 11 3.93 0.69 -9.08
N SER A 12 4.39 0.35 -7.87
CA SER A 12 5.51 -0.56 -7.69
C SER A 12 5.40 -1.34 -6.40
N PHE A 13 5.88 -2.58 -6.47
CA PHE A 13 6.00 -3.49 -5.35
C PHE A 13 7.41 -4.05 -5.36
N PHE A 14 8.17 -3.75 -4.32
CA PHE A 14 9.55 -4.22 -4.19
C PHE A 14 9.65 -5.09 -2.94
N ILE A 15 10.06 -6.34 -3.11
CA ILE A 15 10.41 -7.23 -2.00
C ILE A 15 11.90 -7.58 -2.11
N VAL A 16 12.60 -7.47 -0.99
CA VAL A 16 13.97 -7.93 -0.84
C VAL A 16 14.00 -9.08 0.16
N GLU A 17 14.70 -10.15 -0.18
CA GLU A 17 15.08 -11.18 0.79
C GLU A 17 16.12 -10.56 1.74
N THR A 18 15.72 -10.26 2.98
CA THR A 18 16.56 -9.53 3.94
C THR A 18 17.22 -10.44 4.97
N GLY A 19 16.83 -11.71 5.03
CA GLY A 19 17.47 -12.66 5.92
C GLY A 19 16.95 -14.08 5.80
N PHE A 20 17.55 -14.94 6.63
CA PHE A 20 17.21 -16.35 6.75
C PHE A 20 17.30 -16.75 8.22
N VAL A 21 16.20 -17.21 8.80
CA VAL A 21 16.14 -17.63 10.22
C VAL A 21 15.33 -18.92 10.32
N VAL A 22 15.90 -19.93 10.99
CA VAL A 22 15.29 -21.26 11.22
C VAL A 22 14.73 -21.93 9.95
N GLY A 23 15.45 -21.87 8.83
CA GLY A 23 15.02 -22.57 7.61
C GLY A 23 14.03 -21.80 6.74
N SER A 24 13.61 -20.60 7.15
CA SER A 24 12.69 -19.74 6.39
C SER A 24 13.36 -18.44 5.97
N LYS A 25 13.04 -17.98 4.76
CA LYS A 25 13.44 -16.68 4.25
C LYS A 25 12.56 -15.57 4.84
N TYR A 26 13.15 -14.38 4.94
CA TYR A 26 12.52 -13.16 5.41
C TYR A 26 12.48 -12.15 4.28
N TYR A 27 11.35 -11.49 4.15
CA TYR A 27 11.05 -10.54 3.10
C TYR A 27 10.63 -9.22 3.73
N ASP A 28 11.35 -8.17 3.40
CA ASP A 28 10.92 -6.79 3.63
C ASP A 28 10.49 -6.20 2.29
N GLY A 29 9.58 -5.24 2.31
CA GLY A 29 9.13 -4.65 1.06
C GLY A 29 8.45 -3.32 1.19
N ILE A 30 8.26 -2.72 0.03
CA ILE A 30 7.66 -1.40 -0.14
C ILE A 30 6.48 -1.53 -1.09
N VAL A 31 5.34 -0.99 -0.69
CA VAL A 31 4.15 -0.81 -1.52
C VAL A 31 3.99 0.68 -1.74
N SER A 32 3.85 1.11 -2.99
CA SER A 32 3.63 2.52 -3.27
C SER A 32 2.58 2.73 -4.34
N GLY A 33 1.84 3.83 -4.22
CA GLY A 33 0.73 4.18 -5.10
C GLY A 33 0.51 5.69 -5.16
N ILE A 34 -0.55 6.09 -5.85
CA ILE A 34 -1.00 7.49 -5.93
C ILE A 34 -2.48 7.56 -5.57
N VAL A 35 -2.84 8.61 -4.84
CA VAL A 35 -4.22 8.94 -4.49
C VAL A 35 -4.72 10.06 -5.41
N TYR A 36 -5.95 9.93 -5.92
CA TYR A 36 -6.56 10.86 -6.87
C TYR A 36 -7.96 11.30 -6.42
N ASP A 37 -8.40 12.46 -6.89
CA ASP A 37 -9.81 12.83 -6.88
C ASP A 37 -10.53 12.07 -8.00
N ASP A 38 -11.62 11.34 -7.69
CA ASP A 38 -12.36 10.56 -8.69
C ASP A 38 -13.03 11.47 -9.75
N ASP A 39 -13.49 12.64 -9.32
CA ASP A 39 -14.23 13.57 -10.17
C ASP A 39 -13.28 14.39 -11.06
N GLU A 40 -12.16 14.84 -10.48
CA GLU A 40 -11.21 15.73 -11.15
C GLU A 40 -10.06 14.98 -11.85
N LEU A 41 -9.83 13.71 -11.51
CA LEU A 41 -8.70 12.88 -11.98
C LEU A 41 -7.33 13.52 -11.70
N GLU A 42 -7.25 14.37 -10.67
CA GLU A 42 -6.04 15.04 -10.22
C GLU A 42 -5.47 14.37 -8.97
N PRO A 43 -4.13 14.30 -8.80
CA PRO A 43 -3.55 13.73 -7.61
C PRO A 43 -3.91 14.52 -6.35
N LEU A 44 -4.14 13.82 -5.25
CA LEU A 44 -4.48 14.42 -3.96
C LEU A 44 -3.27 14.43 -3.03
N GLU A 45 -2.74 15.63 -2.80
CA GLU A 45 -1.72 15.90 -1.77
C GLU A 45 -2.35 15.93 -0.36
N ASP A 46 -1.55 15.86 0.70
CA ASP A 46 -1.99 15.94 2.10
C ASP A 46 -3.08 14.92 2.49
N VAL A 47 -3.14 13.78 1.81
CA VAL A 47 -4.00 12.67 2.21
C VAL A 47 -3.30 11.93 3.33
N ARG A 48 -3.97 11.82 4.47
CA ARG A 48 -3.47 11.02 5.59
C ARG A 48 -3.67 9.55 5.30
N VAL A 49 -2.55 8.81 5.27
CA VAL A 49 -2.50 7.36 5.08
C VAL A 49 -2.15 6.69 6.41
N VAL A 50 -3.06 5.85 6.90
CA VAL A 50 -2.90 5.07 8.13
C VAL A 50 -2.86 3.59 7.77
N TYR A 51 -1.91 2.87 8.34
CA TYR A 51 -1.65 1.47 8.08
C TYR A 51 -1.56 0.72 9.41
N ASN A 52 -2.43 -0.27 9.64
CA ASN A 52 -2.48 -1.03 10.90
C ASN A 52 -2.43 -0.13 12.16
N ASP A 53 -3.23 0.93 12.18
CA ASP A 53 -3.31 1.95 13.25
C ASP A 53 -2.03 2.77 13.50
N LEU A 54 -0.97 2.56 12.72
CA LEU A 54 0.19 3.43 12.66
C LEU A 54 -0.04 4.48 11.57
N VAL A 55 0.08 5.76 11.92
CA VAL A 55 0.16 6.82 10.90
C VAL A 55 1.49 6.65 10.20
N VAL A 56 1.45 6.27 8.93
CA VAL A 56 2.66 6.02 8.16
C VAL A 56 3.04 7.26 7.37
N ASP A 57 2.08 7.98 6.79
CA ASP A 57 2.43 9.11 5.93
C ASP A 57 1.32 10.13 5.65
N LEU A 58 1.72 11.29 5.14
CA LEU A 58 0.90 12.19 4.32
C LEU A 58 1.33 12.02 2.86
N THR A 59 0.39 12.02 1.92
CA THR A 59 0.79 11.96 0.51
C THR A 59 1.68 13.16 0.14
N GLU A 60 2.77 12.87 -0.57
CA GLU A 60 3.73 13.87 -1.04
C GLU A 60 3.14 14.72 -2.19
N VAL A 61 3.96 15.62 -2.74
CA VAL A 61 3.66 16.32 -3.99
C VAL A 61 3.27 15.30 -5.05
N ASP A 62 2.19 15.56 -5.78
CA ASP A 62 1.58 14.64 -6.76
C ASP A 62 0.85 13.42 -6.15
N GLY A 63 0.45 13.48 -4.88
CA GLY A 63 -0.46 12.50 -4.27
C GLY A 63 0.13 11.11 -4.04
N TYR A 64 1.44 10.98 -4.14
CA TYR A 64 2.18 9.74 -3.95
C TYR A 64 2.23 9.31 -2.48
N TYR A 65 2.17 8.00 -2.23
CA TYR A 65 2.43 7.42 -0.91
C TYR A 65 3.29 6.16 -1.02
N SER A 66 4.01 5.86 0.06
CA SER A 66 4.84 4.65 0.19
C SER A 66 4.68 4.02 1.57
N LEU A 67 4.52 2.70 1.61
CA LEU A 67 4.33 1.91 2.81
C LEU A 67 5.40 0.83 2.86
N THR A 68 6.19 0.82 3.93
CA THR A 68 7.20 -0.22 4.13
C THR A 68 6.66 -1.27 5.09
N PHE A 69 6.89 -2.55 4.79
CA PHE A 69 6.62 -3.67 5.67
C PHE A 69 7.88 -4.48 5.90
N GLU A 70 8.02 -5.01 7.11
CA GLU A 70 9.20 -5.76 7.54
C GLU A 70 8.80 -7.15 8.07
N GLY A 71 9.73 -8.08 7.95
CA GLY A 71 9.68 -9.38 8.61
C GLY A 71 8.51 -10.25 8.13
N LEU A 72 8.27 -10.31 6.82
CA LEU A 72 7.32 -11.24 6.23
C LEU A 72 8.03 -12.56 5.95
N LEU A 73 7.57 -13.65 6.57
CA LEU A 73 8.12 -14.98 6.36
C LEU A 73 7.74 -15.52 4.96
N GLU A 74 8.57 -16.41 4.44
CA GLU A 74 8.24 -17.15 3.23
C GLU A 74 6.89 -17.88 3.34
N GLU A 75 6.04 -17.71 2.32
CA GLU A 75 4.66 -18.18 2.22
C GLU A 75 3.67 -17.58 3.23
N GLU A 76 4.14 -16.72 4.14
CA GLU A 76 3.27 -15.99 5.06
C GLU A 76 2.40 -15.00 4.28
N VAL A 77 1.12 -14.96 4.65
CA VAL A 77 0.15 -13.99 4.14
C VAL A 77 -0.19 -13.02 5.26
N LYS A 78 0.09 -11.74 5.05
CA LYS A 78 -0.35 -10.66 5.93
C LYS A 78 -1.41 -9.82 5.20
N TYR A 79 -2.38 -9.37 5.98
CA TYR A 79 -3.37 -8.40 5.54
C TYR A 79 -3.09 -7.10 6.26
N TYR A 80 -3.18 -6.01 5.52
CA TYR A 80 -2.94 -4.68 6.04
C TYR A 80 -4.10 -3.79 5.69
N ASP A 81 -4.75 -3.23 6.70
CA ASP A 81 -5.79 -2.25 6.48
C ASP A 81 -5.15 -0.88 6.28
N VAL A 82 -5.42 -0.29 5.13
CA VAL A 82 -4.93 1.02 4.71
C VAL A 82 -6.10 1.98 4.65
N LYS A 83 -6.02 3.03 5.45
CA LYS A 83 -7.05 4.06 5.57
C LYS A 83 -6.54 5.38 5.01
N PHE A 84 -7.29 5.93 4.06
CA PHE A 84 -7.04 7.22 3.42
C PHE A 84 -8.07 8.23 3.90
N SER A 85 -7.60 9.37 4.39
CA SER A 85 -8.47 10.44 4.89
C SER A 85 -7.96 11.82 4.50
N LYS A 86 -8.88 12.66 4.00
CA LYS A 86 -8.65 14.07 3.64
C LYS A 86 -9.90 14.88 3.93
N ASP A 87 -9.73 16.14 4.32
CA ASP A 87 -10.85 17.04 4.61
C ASP A 87 -11.77 17.22 3.41
N ASN A 88 -13.09 17.21 3.64
CA ASN A 88 -14.15 17.28 2.62
C ASN A 88 -14.29 16.03 1.72
N TYR A 89 -13.45 15.01 1.91
CA TYR A 89 -13.58 13.73 1.25
C TYR A 89 -14.23 12.68 2.16
N GLN A 90 -14.84 11.68 1.54
CA GLN A 90 -15.22 10.45 2.20
C GLN A 90 -13.97 9.62 2.52
N GLU A 91 -13.94 9.07 3.73
CA GLU A 91 -12.87 8.16 4.12
C GLU A 91 -12.95 6.86 3.33
N LEU A 92 -11.78 6.36 2.94
CA LEU A 92 -11.61 5.13 2.21
C LEU A 92 -10.76 4.18 3.04
N ILE A 93 -11.17 2.91 3.10
CA ILE A 93 -10.44 1.83 3.78
C ILE A 93 -10.30 0.66 2.81
N GLU A 94 -9.07 0.17 2.64
CA GLU A 94 -8.72 -0.93 1.75
C GLU A 94 -7.88 -1.96 2.50
N SER A 95 -8.08 -3.24 2.18
CA SER A 95 -7.27 -4.33 2.76
C SER A 95 -6.26 -4.82 1.73
N LEU A 96 -4.99 -4.51 1.96
CA LEU A 96 -3.87 -5.00 1.16
C LEU A 96 -3.46 -6.39 1.63
N LYS A 97 -3.50 -7.36 0.71
CA LYS A 97 -2.99 -8.72 0.94
C LYS A 97 -1.55 -8.82 0.42
N VAL A 98 -0.61 -9.10 1.31
CA VAL A 98 0.81 -9.26 0.99
C VAL A 98 1.26 -10.68 1.30
N THR A 99 1.99 -11.30 0.37
CA THR A 99 2.51 -12.66 0.54
C THR A 99 4.03 -12.66 0.43
N GLY A 100 4.70 -13.27 1.40
CA GLY A 100 6.15 -13.38 1.46
C GLY A 100 6.64 -14.38 0.44
N ARG A 101 6.87 -13.94 -0.77
CA ARG A 101 7.42 -14.79 -1.83
C ARG A 101 8.39 -14.00 -2.67
N ARG A 102 9.44 -14.67 -3.14
CA ARG A 102 10.30 -14.10 -4.17
C ARG A 102 9.48 -13.88 -5.44
N PHE A 103 9.27 -12.63 -5.81
CA PHE A 103 8.64 -12.29 -7.09
C PHE A 103 9.71 -12.33 -8.18
N GLU A 104 9.71 -13.38 -9.01
CA GLU A 104 10.52 -13.41 -10.24
C GLU A 104 9.86 -12.55 -11.33
N ASN A 105 9.80 -11.23 -11.12
CA ASN A 105 9.56 -10.18 -12.14
C ASN A 105 8.45 -10.37 -13.21
N LYS A 106 7.51 -11.32 -13.09
CA LYS A 106 6.52 -11.59 -14.16
C LYS A 106 5.07 -11.74 -13.70
N ASP A 107 4.80 -12.02 -12.43
CA ASP A 107 3.43 -12.30 -11.99
C ASP A 107 3.08 -11.52 -10.71
N VAL A 108 2.94 -10.19 -10.84
CA VAL A 108 2.21 -9.39 -9.86
C VAL A 108 0.86 -9.05 -10.45
N TYR A 109 -0.12 -9.92 -10.22
CA TYR A 109 -1.52 -9.62 -10.46
C TYR A 109 -2.17 -9.29 -9.12
N MET A 110 -2.64 -8.05 -8.96
CA MET A 110 -3.67 -7.74 -7.97
C MET A 110 -5.00 -7.65 -8.70
N TRP A 111 -5.98 -8.42 -8.23
CA TRP A 111 -7.36 -8.26 -8.64
C TRP A 111 -8.14 -7.62 -7.50
N ARG A 112 -9.02 -6.69 -7.86
CA ARG A 112 -10.11 -6.22 -7.01
C ARG A 112 -11.21 -7.28 -7.11
N GLU A 113 -11.61 -7.90 -6.00
CA GLU A 113 -12.89 -8.64 -5.97
C GLU A 113 -14.07 -7.67 -5.86
#